data_AF-A0A179GD99-F1
#
_entry.id   AF-A0A179GD99-F1
#
_cell.length_a   1.000
_cell.length_b   1.000
_cell.length_c   1.000
_cell.angle_alpha   90.00
_cell.angle_beta   90.00
_cell.angle_gamma   90.00
#
_symmetry.space_group_name_H-M   'P 1'
#
loop_
_entity.id
_entity.type
_entity.pdbx_description
1 polymer ?
#
loop_
_entity_poly.entity_id
_entity_poly.type
_entity_poly.pdbx_seq_one_letter_code
_entity_poly.pdbx_strand_id
1 'polypeptide(L)'
;MSSSRDHHGKRSSKYPDKSYSDKHHSDKHHSSDGRHQSSKAKPSSSGSYPLSFIFVVNRLGFYDAPPLDPETEIDYCRDKWMNTLPPRVWYGYTREYESRVMKYYDGSVTVASEYYWSRGSLGQPGYICKMEEDGSMSVAEEFSSRGVFSCNPHLPLVIIPEDPTTCALTNQKKVMHALHFVHALNPDGISYASTDDLSQIPIQYSACQKHLDGARSSLIPSLVPPSYEPPTTPPRRSRGLSGDLGILLGMMAFSRNTVEEVFVGRSPLWRNRVWHESDHLPRLYPTDTRQCPVGFLVVVCLDPDNPGSTHERLQSFQWGNSAIVKEPSSSKR
;
A
#
# COMPACT_ATOMS: atom_id res chain seq x y z
N MET A 1 -9.59 -26.31 65.25
CA MET A 1 -9.54 -25.69 66.59
C MET A 1 -9.47 -24.19 66.41
N SER A 2 -10.50 -23.48 66.92
CA SER A 2 -10.54 -22.08 67.42
C SER A 2 -10.00 -20.93 66.54
N SER A 3 -10.54 -19.72 66.52
CA SER A 3 -11.79 -19.11 67.00
C SER A 3 -11.78 -17.66 66.47
N SER A 4 -12.98 -17.13 66.30
CA SER A 4 -13.37 -15.74 65.99
C SER A 4 -13.02 -14.70 67.08
N ARG A 5 -13.07 -13.41 66.69
CA ARG A 5 -13.58 -12.17 67.36
C ARG A 5 -12.65 -10.96 67.19
N ASP A 6 -13.04 -9.87 66.51
CA ASP A 6 -13.98 -8.78 66.86
C ASP A 6 -13.48 -7.81 67.96
N HIS A 7 -13.31 -6.51 67.64
CA HIS A 7 -14.04 -5.36 68.24
C HIS A 7 -13.42 -3.95 68.00
N HIS A 8 -14.34 -3.02 67.64
CA HIS A 8 -14.47 -1.58 68.02
C HIS A 8 -13.34 -0.56 67.73
N GLY A 9 -13.60 0.72 67.39
CA GLY A 9 -14.81 1.53 67.54
C GLY A 9 -14.72 2.95 66.92
N LYS A 10 -15.83 3.68 67.09
CA LYS A 10 -16.31 4.91 66.42
C LYS A 10 -15.71 6.24 66.92
N ARG A 11 -15.82 7.29 66.08
CA ARG A 11 -16.38 8.68 66.29
C ARG A 11 -15.63 9.69 65.41
N SER A 12 -16.08 10.87 64.98
CA SER A 12 -17.36 11.62 64.85
C SER A 12 -16.94 13.10 64.63
N SER A 13 -17.81 13.94 64.04
CA SER A 13 -17.87 15.44 64.10
C SER A 13 -17.44 16.17 62.82
N LYS A 14 -18.34 16.71 61.98
CA LYS A 14 -19.23 17.91 62.07
C LYS A 14 -18.58 19.21 61.52
N TYR A 15 -19.16 19.68 60.40
CA TYR A 15 -19.46 21.05 59.88
C TYR A 15 -19.22 22.27 60.82
N PRO A 16 -19.11 23.55 60.34
CA PRO A 16 -19.97 24.14 59.30
C PRO A 16 -19.46 25.33 58.44
N ASP A 17 -20.40 25.73 57.59
CA ASP A 17 -20.61 26.82 56.63
C ASP A 17 -20.53 28.28 57.16
N LYS A 18 -20.37 29.26 56.24
CA LYS A 18 -20.66 30.72 56.31
C LYS A 18 -20.16 31.37 55.00
N SER A 19 -20.87 32.10 54.12
CA SER A 19 -22.06 32.99 54.09
C SER A 19 -21.67 34.42 53.66
N TYR A 20 -22.59 35.10 52.94
CA TYR A 20 -22.70 36.53 52.50
C TYR A 20 -22.14 36.84 51.09
N SER A 21 -22.92 37.10 50.03
CA SER A 21 -23.92 38.18 49.72
C SER A 21 -23.25 39.58 49.66
N ASP A 22 -23.52 40.55 48.77
CA ASP A 22 -24.68 40.90 47.94
C ASP A 22 -24.30 41.87 46.78
N LYS A 23 -25.30 42.13 45.93
CA LYS A 23 -25.44 42.90 44.67
C LYS A 23 -25.08 44.41 44.69
N HIS A 24 -24.83 45.03 43.51
CA HIS A 24 -25.73 46.02 42.83
C HIS A 24 -25.11 46.77 41.63
N HIS A 25 -25.81 46.72 40.48
CA HIS A 25 -26.05 47.66 39.35
C HIS A 25 -25.09 48.83 38.98
N SER A 26 -24.84 49.02 37.68
CA SER A 26 -25.51 50.07 36.85
C SER A 26 -25.03 50.10 35.38
N ASP A 27 -25.98 50.35 34.48
CA ASP A 27 -25.85 50.56 33.04
C ASP A 27 -25.14 51.87 32.68
N LYS A 28 -24.46 51.90 31.52
CA LYS A 28 -24.40 53.09 30.63
C LYS A 28 -23.91 52.72 29.22
N HIS A 29 -24.75 53.04 28.24
CA HIS A 29 -24.45 53.07 26.80
C HIS A 29 -23.39 54.12 26.46
N HIS A 30 -22.50 53.81 25.51
CA HIS A 30 -22.02 54.76 24.51
C HIS A 30 -21.65 54.04 23.20
N SER A 31 -22.29 54.49 22.12
CA SER A 31 -21.98 54.19 20.73
C SER A 31 -20.89 55.14 20.24
N SER A 32 -19.87 54.62 19.56
CA SER A 32 -19.12 55.42 18.58
C SER A 32 -18.53 54.51 17.50
N ASP A 33 -18.99 54.75 16.27
CA ASP A 33 -18.49 54.23 15.02
C ASP A 33 -16.98 54.46 14.86
N GLY A 34 -16.24 53.35 14.78
CA GLY A 34 -14.85 53.31 14.34
C GLY A 34 -14.75 52.39 13.12
N ARG A 35 -14.67 52.99 11.93
CA ARG A 35 -14.43 52.29 10.66
C ARG A 35 -13.14 51.47 10.72
N HIS A 36 -13.27 50.18 11.00
CA HIS A 36 -12.19 49.23 10.74
C HIS A 36 -12.13 48.96 9.24
N GLN A 37 -11.12 49.55 8.60
CA GLN A 37 -10.69 49.17 7.26
C GLN A 37 -10.51 47.66 7.21
N SER A 38 -11.25 47.03 6.29
CA SER A 38 -11.03 45.66 5.85
C SER A 38 -9.61 45.55 5.29
N SER A 39 -8.65 45.20 6.15
CA SER A 39 -7.52 44.43 5.68
C SER A 39 -8.09 43.06 5.35
N LYS A 40 -8.33 42.81 4.05
CA LYS A 40 -8.47 41.46 3.53
C LYS A 40 -7.32 40.65 4.11
N ALA A 41 -7.62 39.81 5.09
CA ALA A 41 -6.72 38.75 5.49
C ALA A 41 -6.38 38.02 4.19
N LYS A 42 -5.11 38.10 3.77
CA LYS A 42 -4.61 37.24 2.71
C LYS A 42 -4.98 35.83 3.14
N PRO A 43 -5.63 35.03 2.28
CA PRO A 43 -5.84 33.63 2.60
C PRO A 43 -4.45 33.07 2.89
N SER A 44 -4.24 32.59 4.11
CA SER A 44 -3.09 31.77 4.42
C SER A 44 -3.22 30.55 3.53
N SER A 45 -2.53 30.57 2.39
CA SER A 45 -2.38 29.43 1.51
C SER A 45 -1.50 28.42 2.24
N SER A 46 -2.06 27.70 3.21
CA SER A 46 -1.61 26.36 3.50
C SER A 46 -2.05 25.50 2.31
N GLY A 47 -1.40 25.71 1.17
CA GLY A 47 -1.67 24.99 -0.07
C GLY A 47 -1.26 23.54 0.14
N SER A 48 -2.19 22.72 0.60
CA SER A 48 -2.01 21.27 0.59
C SER A 48 -1.95 20.88 -0.87
N TYR A 49 -0.74 20.66 -1.40
CA TYR A 49 -0.55 20.08 -2.71
C TYR A 49 -1.35 18.77 -2.80
N PRO A 50 -2.01 18.42 -3.91
CA PRO A 50 -2.66 17.12 -4.06
C PRO A 50 -1.65 15.96 -3.98
N LEU A 51 -2.09 14.77 -3.59
CA LEU A 51 -1.18 13.61 -3.49
C LEU A 51 -0.91 13.11 -4.91
N SER A 52 0.36 13.03 -5.29
CA SER A 52 0.74 12.44 -6.57
C SER A 52 2.05 11.66 -6.47
N PHE A 53 2.23 10.79 -7.45
CA PHE A 53 3.44 10.02 -7.71
C PHE A 53 3.33 9.47 -9.14
N ILE A 54 4.46 9.14 -9.75
CA ILE A 54 4.50 8.46 -11.05
C ILE A 54 5.00 7.05 -10.86
N PHE A 55 4.56 6.13 -11.71
CA PHE A 55 4.90 4.73 -11.57
C PHE A 55 4.80 3.97 -12.89
N VAL A 56 5.47 2.82 -12.93
CA VAL A 56 5.34 1.80 -13.96
C VAL A 56 5.02 0.46 -13.31
N VAL A 57 4.29 -0.38 -14.03
CA VAL A 57 4.05 -1.78 -13.65
C VAL A 57 4.35 -2.65 -14.86
N ASN A 58 5.56 -3.16 -14.95
CA ASN A 58 6.04 -3.87 -16.12
C ASN A 58 5.91 -5.37 -15.90
N ARG A 59 5.30 -6.09 -16.85
CA ARG A 59 5.14 -7.54 -16.75
C ARG A 59 6.47 -8.21 -17.06
N LEU A 60 6.87 -9.17 -16.23
CA LEU A 60 8.12 -9.89 -16.38
C LEU A 60 7.90 -11.23 -17.10
N GLY A 61 8.70 -11.47 -18.13
CA GLY A 61 8.88 -12.80 -18.71
C GLY A 61 10.09 -13.48 -18.09
N PHE A 62 9.99 -14.77 -17.80
CA PHE A 62 11.08 -15.61 -17.30
C PHE A 62 10.89 -17.05 -17.76
N TYR A 63 11.97 -17.83 -17.69
CA TYR A 63 11.93 -19.25 -18.00
C TYR A 63 11.18 -20.02 -16.90
N ASP A 64 10.25 -20.87 -17.30
CA ASP A 64 9.30 -21.59 -16.43
C ASP A 64 9.37 -23.12 -16.61
N ALA A 65 10.35 -23.59 -17.38
CA ALA A 65 10.65 -25.00 -17.58
C ALA A 65 12.16 -25.24 -17.43
N PRO A 66 12.58 -26.44 -16.97
CA PRO A 66 13.97 -26.81 -17.00
C PRO A 66 14.48 -26.79 -18.45
N PRO A 67 15.73 -26.36 -18.69
CA PRO A 67 16.29 -26.38 -20.02
C PRO A 67 16.32 -27.82 -20.56
N LEU A 68 16.06 -27.97 -21.86
CA LEU A 68 16.19 -29.26 -22.55
C LEU A 68 17.65 -29.73 -22.59
N ASP A 69 18.57 -28.77 -22.55
CA ASP A 69 20.01 -28.98 -22.50
C ASP A 69 20.52 -28.83 -21.06
N PRO A 70 21.05 -29.89 -20.43
CA PRO A 70 21.57 -29.84 -19.08
C PRO A 70 22.81 -28.94 -18.91
N GLU A 71 23.46 -28.51 -19.98
CA GLU A 71 24.56 -27.53 -19.93
C GLU A 71 24.07 -26.08 -19.84
N THR A 72 22.78 -25.81 -20.09
CA THR A 72 22.26 -24.45 -19.97
C THR A 72 22.02 -24.10 -18.50
N GLU A 73 22.76 -23.12 -17.99
CA GLU A 73 22.52 -22.53 -16.66
C GLU A 73 21.25 -21.65 -16.67
N ILE A 74 20.06 -22.27 -16.76
CA ILE A 74 18.79 -21.59 -16.49
C ILE A 74 18.44 -21.79 -15.03
N ASP A 75 18.18 -20.68 -14.34
CA ASP A 75 17.67 -20.72 -12.97
C ASP A 75 16.19 -21.09 -12.95
N TYR A 76 15.94 -22.40 -12.99
CA TYR A 76 14.64 -22.99 -12.76
C TYR A 76 14.41 -23.19 -11.26
N CYS A 77 13.88 -22.16 -10.59
CA CYS A 77 13.74 -22.17 -9.14
C CYS A 77 12.43 -22.82 -8.66
N ARG A 78 12.53 -23.89 -7.86
CA ARG A 78 11.41 -24.46 -7.08
C ARG A 78 11.73 -24.50 -5.59
N ASP A 79 10.71 -24.37 -4.75
CA ASP A 79 10.84 -24.65 -3.32
C ASP A 79 10.76 -26.16 -3.00
N LYS A 80 10.97 -26.53 -1.73
CA LYS A 80 10.89 -27.93 -1.28
C LYS A 80 9.48 -28.54 -1.35
N TRP A 81 8.46 -27.72 -1.61
CA TRP A 81 7.08 -28.13 -1.81
C TRP A 81 6.68 -28.10 -3.29
N MET A 82 7.67 -27.99 -4.19
CA MET A 82 7.51 -27.99 -5.65
C MET A 82 6.74 -26.79 -6.21
N ASN A 83 6.62 -25.69 -5.46
CA ASN A 83 6.12 -24.43 -6.03
C ASN A 83 7.20 -23.82 -6.94
N THR A 84 6.83 -23.47 -8.17
CA THR A 84 7.69 -22.66 -9.05
C THR A 84 7.82 -21.26 -8.48
N LEU A 85 9.04 -20.81 -8.28
CA LEU A 85 9.37 -19.49 -7.75
C LEU A 85 9.92 -18.58 -8.86
N PRO A 86 9.96 -17.26 -8.65
CA PRO A 86 10.65 -16.35 -9.55
C PRO A 86 12.12 -16.70 -9.68
N PRO A 87 12.79 -16.33 -10.79
CA PRO A 87 14.24 -16.47 -10.88
C PRO A 87 14.96 -15.65 -9.81
N ARG A 88 16.04 -16.25 -9.28
CA ARG A 88 17.04 -15.71 -8.37
C ARG A 88 18.13 -14.91 -9.09
N VAL A 89 18.15 -14.94 -10.41
CA VAL A 89 19.20 -14.31 -11.19
C VAL A 89 18.59 -13.64 -12.40
N TRP A 90 19.19 -12.51 -12.78
CA TRP A 90 18.66 -11.69 -13.85
C TRP A 90 18.57 -12.44 -15.19
N TYR A 91 19.48 -13.38 -15.46
CA TYR A 91 19.49 -14.18 -16.68
C TYR A 91 18.40 -15.27 -16.73
N GLY A 92 17.67 -15.49 -15.63
CA GLY A 92 16.44 -16.28 -15.65
C GLY A 92 15.24 -15.49 -16.21
N TYR A 93 15.34 -14.16 -16.30
CA TYR A 93 14.35 -13.30 -16.94
C TYR A 93 14.63 -13.20 -18.45
N THR A 94 13.57 -13.23 -19.25
CA THR A 94 13.65 -13.21 -20.71
C THR A 94 13.36 -11.85 -21.31
N ARG A 95 12.49 -11.06 -20.66
CA ARG A 95 12.11 -9.71 -21.08
C ARG A 95 11.25 -9.00 -20.06
N GLU A 96 11.15 -7.70 -20.25
CA GLU A 96 10.21 -6.81 -19.61
C GLU A 96 9.17 -6.37 -20.65
N TYR A 97 7.88 -6.52 -20.34
CA TYR A 97 6.79 -5.94 -21.12
C TYR A 97 6.40 -4.63 -20.44
N GLU A 98 6.92 -3.55 -20.99
CA GLU A 98 6.80 -2.21 -20.43
C GLU A 98 5.35 -1.72 -20.49
N SER A 99 4.86 -1.25 -19.35
CA SER A 99 3.66 -0.42 -19.28
C SER A 99 3.99 1.02 -19.65
N ARG A 100 2.98 1.81 -20.01
CA ARG A 100 3.16 3.27 -20.04
C ARG A 100 3.43 3.80 -18.63
N VAL A 101 4.23 4.86 -18.53
CA VAL A 101 4.36 5.60 -17.26
C VAL A 101 2.99 6.20 -16.92
N MET A 102 2.58 5.98 -15.68
CA MET A 102 1.30 6.41 -15.15
C MET A 102 1.51 7.40 -14.01
N LYS A 103 0.61 8.36 -13.89
CA LYS A 103 0.60 9.34 -12.81
C LYS A 103 -0.66 9.17 -12.00
N TYR A 104 -0.49 8.88 -10.71
CA TYR A 104 -1.56 9.01 -9.74
C TYR A 104 -1.65 10.48 -9.32
N TYR A 105 -2.85 11.05 -9.33
CA TYR A 105 -3.14 12.39 -8.87
C TYR A 105 -4.48 12.40 -8.15
N ASP A 106 -4.43 12.49 -6.82
CA ASP A 106 -5.56 12.58 -5.89
C ASP A 106 -6.75 11.66 -6.21
N GLY A 107 -6.46 10.39 -6.42
CA GLY A 107 -7.46 9.34 -6.62
C GLY A 107 -7.68 8.97 -8.08
N SER A 108 -7.12 9.70 -9.05
CA SER A 108 -7.18 9.34 -10.46
C SER A 108 -5.81 8.90 -10.97
N VAL A 109 -5.79 7.91 -11.86
CA VAL A 109 -4.57 7.53 -12.59
C VAL A 109 -4.73 7.91 -14.06
N THR A 110 -3.69 8.55 -14.60
CA THR A 110 -3.62 8.99 -16.01
C THR A 110 -2.28 8.55 -16.60
N VAL A 111 -2.17 8.56 -17.94
CA VAL A 111 -0.88 8.37 -18.61
C VAL A 111 -0.05 9.63 -18.42
N ALA A 112 1.20 9.47 -18.01
CA ALA A 112 2.18 10.54 -17.91
C ALA A 112 3.04 10.53 -19.19
N SER A 113 2.50 11.10 -20.28
CA SER A 113 3.06 11.00 -21.63
C SER A 113 4.44 11.63 -21.83
N GLU A 114 4.80 12.54 -20.92
CA GLU A 114 6.08 13.23 -20.83
C GLU A 114 7.18 12.36 -20.21
N TYR A 115 6.80 11.26 -19.55
CA TYR A 115 7.71 10.30 -18.95
C TYR A 115 7.73 9.00 -19.75
N TYR A 116 8.88 8.31 -19.73
CA TYR A 116 9.04 6.99 -20.32
C TYR A 116 9.90 6.10 -19.42
N TRP A 117 9.69 4.79 -19.55
CA TRP A 117 10.56 3.80 -18.92
C TRP A 117 11.82 3.62 -19.78
N SER A 118 12.98 3.56 -19.14
CA SER A 118 14.26 3.37 -19.81
C SER A 118 15.10 2.35 -19.07
N ARG A 119 15.46 1.28 -19.77
CA ARG A 119 16.45 0.29 -19.33
C ARG A 119 17.40 -0.03 -20.47
N GLY A 120 18.70 -0.01 -20.20
CA GLY A 120 19.71 -0.32 -21.22
C GLY A 120 19.69 -1.80 -21.63
N SER A 121 19.72 -2.70 -20.64
CA SER A 121 19.63 -4.15 -20.84
C SER A 121 19.09 -4.84 -19.59
N LEU A 122 18.65 -6.10 -19.71
CA LEU A 122 18.48 -6.97 -18.54
C LEU A 122 19.80 -7.03 -17.76
N GLY A 123 19.71 -7.14 -16.43
CA GLY A 123 20.87 -7.05 -15.54
C GLY A 123 21.30 -5.62 -15.20
N GLN A 124 20.74 -4.58 -15.83
CA GLN A 124 20.99 -3.18 -15.49
C GLN A 124 19.75 -2.56 -14.85
N PRO A 125 19.88 -1.56 -13.95
CA PRO A 125 18.73 -0.82 -13.42
C PRO A 125 17.90 -0.15 -14.51
N GLY A 126 16.59 -0.04 -14.26
CA GLY A 126 15.65 0.71 -15.09
C GLY A 126 15.17 1.96 -14.36
N TYR A 127 14.74 2.97 -15.12
CA TYR A 127 14.40 4.29 -14.61
C TYR A 127 13.17 4.87 -15.30
N ILE A 128 12.41 5.69 -14.57
CA ILE A 128 11.43 6.59 -15.19
C ILE A 128 12.16 7.90 -15.54
N CYS A 129 12.19 8.22 -16.82
CA CYS A 129 12.91 9.36 -17.36
C CYS A 129 11.96 10.37 -18.03
N LYS A 130 12.40 11.62 -18.13
CA LYS A 130 11.77 12.69 -18.92
C LYS A 130 12.82 13.35 -19.78
N MET A 131 12.47 13.63 -21.03
CA MET A 131 13.32 14.42 -21.94
C MET A 131 13.03 15.90 -21.70
N GLU A 132 14.06 16.65 -21.32
CA GLU A 132 13.95 18.09 -21.05
C GLU A 132 14.07 18.90 -22.36
N GLU A 133 13.65 20.17 -22.30
CA GLU A 133 13.65 21.05 -23.48
C GLU A 133 15.06 21.30 -24.06
N ASP A 134 16.10 21.21 -23.24
CA ASP A 134 17.50 21.35 -23.65
C ASP A 134 18.08 20.06 -24.26
N GLY A 135 17.26 19.01 -24.38
CA GLY A 135 17.67 17.69 -24.87
C GLY A 135 18.38 16.83 -23.84
N SER A 136 18.51 17.30 -22.59
CA SER A 136 18.99 16.47 -21.49
C SER A 136 17.91 15.52 -21.00
N MET A 137 18.32 14.47 -20.30
CA MET A 137 17.41 13.49 -19.70
C MET A 137 17.43 13.67 -18.19
N SER A 138 16.26 13.90 -17.60
CA SER A 138 16.07 13.85 -16.15
C SER A 138 15.54 12.49 -15.74
N VAL A 139 15.95 12.04 -14.55
CA VAL A 139 15.54 10.77 -13.94
C VAL A 139 14.69 11.10 -12.73
N ALA A 140 13.49 10.51 -12.66
CA ALA A 140 12.62 10.69 -11.51
C ALA A 140 13.21 9.98 -10.28
N GLU A 141 13.09 10.61 -9.12
CA GLU A 141 13.57 10.06 -7.86
C GLU A 141 12.74 8.83 -7.47
N GLU A 142 13.37 7.65 -7.43
CA GLU A 142 12.72 6.41 -7.00
C GLU A 142 12.33 6.50 -5.52
N PHE A 143 11.06 6.22 -5.25
CA PHE A 143 10.55 6.02 -3.90
C PHE A 143 10.62 4.53 -3.51
N SER A 144 10.24 3.63 -4.42
CA SER A 144 10.39 2.19 -4.21
C SER A 144 10.34 1.37 -5.50
N SER A 145 10.95 0.19 -5.46
CA SER A 145 10.84 -0.86 -6.47
C SER A 145 10.48 -2.20 -5.85
N ARG A 146 9.60 -2.97 -6.51
CA ARG A 146 9.13 -4.28 -6.04
C ARG A 146 8.95 -5.26 -7.19
N GLY A 147 9.47 -6.46 -7.05
CA GLY A 147 9.03 -7.62 -7.81
C GLY A 147 7.84 -8.27 -7.12
N VAL A 148 6.68 -8.34 -7.77
CA VAL A 148 5.46 -8.95 -7.22
C VAL A 148 5.07 -10.12 -8.12
N PHE A 149 5.04 -11.32 -7.56
CA PHE A 149 4.83 -12.55 -8.32
C PHE A 149 3.67 -13.36 -7.77
N SER A 150 2.80 -13.83 -8.66
CA SER A 150 1.83 -14.85 -8.35
C SER A 150 2.32 -16.21 -8.83
N CYS A 151 2.65 -17.09 -7.89
CA CYS A 151 3.43 -18.30 -8.19
C CYS A 151 2.60 -19.57 -8.34
N ASN A 152 1.71 -19.84 -7.39
CA ASN A 152 0.94 -21.09 -7.34
C ASN A 152 -0.32 -20.89 -6.49
N PRO A 153 -1.44 -21.62 -6.72
CA PRO A 153 -2.59 -21.58 -5.82
C PRO A 153 -2.25 -21.77 -4.31
N HIS A 154 -1.18 -22.50 -3.99
CA HIS A 154 -0.75 -22.80 -2.61
C HIS A 154 0.34 -21.87 -2.07
N LEU A 155 1.01 -21.10 -2.93
CA LEU A 155 1.98 -20.06 -2.58
C LEU A 155 1.68 -18.85 -3.47
N PRO A 156 0.64 -18.08 -3.14
CA PRO A 156 -0.01 -17.29 -4.17
C PRO A 156 0.67 -15.95 -4.44
N LEU A 157 1.43 -15.39 -3.50
CA LEU A 157 2.15 -14.13 -3.70
C LEU A 157 3.54 -14.15 -3.06
N VAL A 158 4.56 -13.93 -3.90
CA VAL A 158 5.98 -13.78 -3.55
C VAL A 158 6.44 -12.37 -3.90
N ILE A 159 7.14 -11.73 -2.97
CA ILE A 159 7.63 -10.36 -3.08
C ILE A 159 9.16 -10.38 -3.08
N ILE A 160 9.76 -9.66 -4.02
CA ILE A 160 11.18 -9.33 -4.04
C ILE A 160 11.29 -7.84 -3.73
N PRO A 161 12.01 -7.43 -2.67
CA PRO A 161 11.95 -6.07 -2.12
C PRO A 161 12.81 -5.05 -2.91
N GLU A 162 13.07 -5.32 -4.20
CA GLU A 162 13.82 -4.48 -5.14
C GLU A 162 13.48 -4.92 -6.59
N ASP A 163 14.11 -4.30 -7.58
CA ASP A 163 14.11 -4.79 -8.96
C ASP A 163 14.73 -6.21 -9.05
N PRO A 164 13.95 -7.24 -9.44
CA PRO A 164 14.44 -8.61 -9.50
C PRO A 164 15.35 -8.86 -10.71
N THR A 165 15.47 -7.91 -11.64
CA THR A 165 16.21 -8.04 -12.91
C THR A 165 17.62 -7.45 -12.86
N THR A 166 18.10 -6.89 -11.74
CA THR A 166 19.32 -6.06 -11.72
C THR A 166 20.60 -6.71 -11.22
N CYS A 167 20.58 -7.90 -10.59
CA CYS A 167 21.75 -8.78 -10.40
C CYS A 167 21.47 -9.94 -9.43
N ALA A 168 22.26 -11.00 -9.57
CA ALA A 168 22.15 -12.32 -8.93
C ALA A 168 21.99 -12.28 -7.40
N LEU A 169 21.15 -13.17 -6.85
CA LEU A 169 20.95 -13.44 -5.41
C LEU A 169 22.21 -13.97 -4.68
N THR A 170 23.43 -13.52 -5.02
CA THR A 170 24.65 -13.80 -4.23
C THR A 170 24.73 -12.93 -2.97
N ASN A 171 23.96 -11.83 -2.92
CA ASN A 171 23.76 -11.07 -1.69
C ASN A 171 22.54 -11.61 -0.94
N GLN A 172 22.74 -12.01 0.32
CA GLN A 172 21.73 -12.37 1.31
C GLN A 172 20.63 -11.29 1.55
N LYS A 173 20.66 -10.17 0.82
CA LYS A 173 19.76 -9.02 0.96
C LYS A 173 18.56 -9.00 0.01
N LYS A 174 18.53 -9.83 -1.03
CA LYS A 174 17.37 -9.99 -1.93
C LYS A 174 16.61 -11.28 -1.61
N VAL A 175 16.09 -11.38 -0.39
CA VAL A 175 15.31 -12.57 0.03
C VAL A 175 13.92 -12.50 -0.61
N MET A 176 13.44 -13.62 -1.13
CA MET A 176 12.04 -13.74 -1.55
C MET A 176 11.17 -13.84 -0.31
N HIS A 177 10.20 -12.94 -0.18
CA HIS A 177 9.29 -12.89 0.95
C HIS A 177 7.91 -13.37 0.53
N ALA A 178 7.22 -14.11 1.40
CA ALA A 178 5.78 -14.27 1.24
C ALA A 178 5.09 -12.93 1.53
N LEU A 179 3.98 -12.65 0.84
CA LEU A 179 3.12 -11.54 1.25
C LEU A 179 2.60 -11.80 2.67
N HIS A 180 2.74 -10.79 3.52
CA HIS A 180 2.18 -10.74 4.86
C HIS A 180 1.31 -9.49 5.04
N PHE A 181 0.53 -9.51 6.11
CA PHE A 181 -0.25 -8.38 6.56
C PHE A 181 0.10 -8.04 8.01
N VAL A 182 0.13 -6.75 8.31
CA VAL A 182 0.13 -6.26 9.69
C VAL A 182 -1.15 -5.47 9.93
N HIS A 183 -1.58 -5.44 11.19
CA HIS A 183 -2.80 -4.75 11.60
C HIS A 183 -2.48 -3.75 12.71
N ALA A 184 -3.11 -2.59 12.71
CA ALA A 184 -2.88 -1.61 13.77
C ALA A 184 -3.34 -2.19 15.12
N LEU A 185 -2.59 -1.89 16.19
CA LEU A 185 -2.91 -2.38 17.55
C LEU A 185 -4.24 -1.78 18.09
N ASN A 186 -4.67 -0.65 17.54
CA ASN A 186 -5.96 -0.02 17.79
C ASN A 186 -6.91 -0.24 16.61
N PRO A 187 -8.24 -0.36 16.83
CA PRO A 187 -9.15 -0.95 15.86
C PRO A 187 -9.44 -0.04 14.66
N ASP A 188 -8.54 -0.09 13.68
CA ASP A 188 -8.80 0.29 12.31
C ASP A 188 -8.74 -1.01 11.50
N GLY A 189 -9.89 -1.51 11.02
CA GLY A 189 -9.98 -2.74 10.21
C GLY A 189 -9.33 -2.63 8.83
N ILE A 190 -8.22 -1.90 8.73
CA ILE A 190 -7.36 -1.78 7.56
C ILE A 190 -6.24 -2.81 7.73
N SER A 191 -6.07 -3.68 6.74
CA SER A 191 -4.89 -4.53 6.67
C SER A 191 -3.78 -3.81 5.89
N TYR A 192 -2.54 -3.99 6.32
CA TYR A 192 -1.38 -3.37 5.68
C TYR A 192 -0.50 -4.45 5.04
N ALA A 193 -0.44 -4.48 3.71
CA ALA A 193 0.38 -5.38 2.93
C ALA A 193 1.88 -5.08 3.16
N SER A 194 2.65 -6.11 3.47
CA SER A 194 4.09 -6.01 3.75
C SER A 194 4.82 -7.32 3.48
N THR A 195 6.14 -7.28 3.59
CA THR A 195 7.02 -8.44 3.77
C THR A 195 7.20 -8.75 5.26
N ASP A 196 7.90 -9.85 5.59
CA ASP A 196 8.35 -10.14 6.97
C ASP A 196 9.51 -9.25 7.44
N ASP A 197 10.12 -8.46 6.56
CA ASP A 197 10.95 -7.33 6.98
C ASP A 197 10.09 -6.24 7.64
N LEU A 198 10.13 -6.21 8.96
CA LEU A 198 9.41 -5.26 9.80
C LEU A 198 10.12 -3.90 9.93
N SER A 199 11.32 -3.73 9.35
CA SER A 199 12.14 -2.52 9.54
C SER A 199 11.45 -1.23 9.08
N GLN A 200 10.53 -1.34 8.12
CA GLN A 200 9.76 -0.22 7.58
C GLN A 200 8.37 -0.07 8.22
N ILE A 201 7.99 -0.98 9.12
CA ILE A 201 6.68 -1.00 9.76
C ILE A 201 6.76 -0.24 11.08
N PRO A 202 5.94 0.79 11.29
CA PRO A 202 5.88 1.48 12.58
C PRO A 202 5.58 0.53 13.75
N ILE A 203 6.15 0.78 14.93
CA ILE A 203 6.04 -0.09 16.12
C ILE A 203 4.56 -0.28 16.58
N GLN A 204 3.65 0.59 16.15
CA GLN A 204 2.22 0.56 16.47
C GLN A 204 1.41 -0.53 15.75
N TYR A 205 2.05 -1.40 14.97
CA TYR A 205 1.42 -2.50 14.24
C TYR A 205 1.69 -3.86 14.89
N SER A 206 0.82 -4.82 14.61
CA SER A 206 0.95 -6.20 15.07
C SER A 206 2.16 -6.91 14.44
N ALA A 207 2.48 -8.10 14.95
CA ALA A 207 3.32 -9.04 14.21
C ALA A 207 2.71 -9.37 12.84
N CYS A 208 3.56 -9.77 11.87
CA CYS A 208 3.13 -10.23 10.56
C CYS A 208 2.17 -11.42 10.66
N GLN A 209 1.13 -11.37 9.83
CA GLN A 209 0.11 -12.40 9.71
C GLN A 209 -0.06 -12.80 8.25
N LYS A 210 -0.54 -14.02 8.02
CA LYS A 210 -0.89 -14.53 6.69
C LYS A 210 -2.36 -14.34 6.34
N HIS A 211 -3.05 -13.42 7.01
CA HIS A 211 -4.47 -13.18 6.73
C HIS A 211 -4.83 -11.71 6.86
N LEU A 212 -5.87 -11.33 6.11
CA LEU A 212 -6.50 -10.01 6.16
C LEU A 212 -7.50 -9.90 7.31
N ASP A 213 -7.78 -8.67 7.71
CA ASP A 213 -8.97 -8.29 8.48
C ASP A 213 -10.17 -8.19 7.52
N GLY A 214 -11.19 -9.03 7.70
CA GLY A 214 -12.40 -9.00 6.86
C GLY A 214 -13.02 -10.37 6.58
N ALA A 215 -14.36 -10.43 6.47
CA ALA A 215 -15.03 -11.53 5.78
C ALA A 215 -14.76 -11.46 4.28
N ARG A 216 -14.89 -12.58 3.56
CA ARG A 216 -14.76 -12.67 2.09
C ARG A 216 -15.56 -11.61 1.31
N SER A 217 -16.75 -11.23 1.79
CA SER A 217 -17.58 -10.16 1.19
C SER A 217 -17.15 -8.74 1.56
N SER A 218 -16.17 -8.60 2.46
CA SER A 218 -15.54 -7.35 2.87
C SER A 218 -14.03 -7.30 2.55
N LEU A 219 -13.46 -8.37 2.00
CA LEU A 219 -12.13 -8.30 1.40
C LEU A 219 -12.31 -7.62 0.06
N ILE A 220 -11.47 -6.64 -0.30
CA ILE A 220 -11.48 -6.00 -1.62
C ILE A 220 -11.58 -7.11 -2.68
N PRO A 221 -12.78 -7.40 -3.21
CA PRO A 221 -13.02 -8.66 -3.87
C PRO A 221 -12.14 -8.64 -5.10
N SER A 222 -11.43 -9.73 -5.37
CA SER A 222 -10.35 -9.91 -6.35
C SER A 222 -8.92 -9.64 -5.86
N LEU A 223 -8.55 -8.60 -5.10
CA LEU A 223 -7.11 -8.30 -4.99
C LEU A 223 -6.27 -9.34 -4.24
N VAL A 224 -6.87 -10.08 -3.31
CA VAL A 224 -6.13 -11.02 -2.45
C VAL A 224 -6.64 -12.44 -2.64
N PRO A 225 -5.74 -13.44 -2.82
CA PRO A 225 -6.11 -14.84 -2.92
C PRO A 225 -6.90 -15.35 -1.69
N PRO A 226 -7.81 -16.34 -1.85
CA PRO A 226 -8.64 -16.85 -0.75
C PRO A 226 -7.82 -17.51 0.38
N SER A 227 -6.58 -17.91 0.10
CA SER A 227 -5.68 -18.46 1.12
C SER A 227 -5.27 -17.47 2.20
N TYR A 228 -5.55 -16.17 2.03
CA TYR A 228 -5.34 -15.12 3.03
C TYR A 228 -6.62 -14.77 3.81
N GLU A 229 -7.68 -15.56 3.68
CA GLU A 229 -8.88 -15.40 4.50
C GLU A 229 -8.57 -15.67 5.98
N PRO A 230 -9.19 -14.91 6.91
CA PRO A 230 -8.98 -15.13 8.34
C PRO A 230 -9.55 -16.50 8.77
N PRO A 231 -8.86 -17.22 9.68
CA PRO A 231 -9.25 -18.57 10.08
C PRO A 231 -10.49 -18.63 10.99
N THR A 232 -10.96 -17.51 11.55
CA THR A 232 -12.04 -17.49 12.55
C THR A 232 -13.18 -16.53 12.21
N THR A 233 -14.39 -16.96 12.56
CA THR A 233 -15.65 -16.20 12.47
C THR A 233 -16.13 -15.72 13.85
N PRO A 234 -16.75 -14.53 13.96
CA PRO A 234 -16.99 -13.59 12.88
C PRO A 234 -15.74 -12.72 12.63
N PRO A 235 -15.31 -12.59 11.36
CA PRO A 235 -14.21 -11.70 11.04
C PRO A 235 -14.62 -10.25 11.32
N ARG A 236 -13.64 -9.42 11.71
CA ARG A 236 -13.83 -7.97 11.82
C ARG A 236 -14.27 -7.41 10.46
N ARG A 237 -15.02 -6.31 10.47
CA ARG A 237 -15.37 -5.61 9.22
C ARG A 237 -14.10 -5.00 8.64
N SER A 238 -13.75 -5.36 7.39
CA SER A 238 -12.66 -4.69 6.69
C SER A 238 -13.02 -3.24 6.36
N ARG A 239 -12.01 -2.39 6.36
CA ARG A 239 -12.05 -0.97 5.95
C ARG A 239 -11.16 -0.72 4.73
N GLY A 240 -10.54 -1.76 4.19
CA GLY A 240 -9.68 -1.70 3.01
C GLY A 240 -8.26 -2.17 3.28
N LEU A 241 -7.41 -1.94 2.28
CA LEU A 241 -6.03 -2.37 2.22
C LEU A 241 -5.10 -1.16 2.07
N SER A 242 -4.00 -1.19 2.81
CA SER A 242 -2.90 -0.22 2.77
C SER A 242 -1.56 -0.95 2.83
N GLY A 243 -0.45 -0.27 3.13
CA GLY A 243 0.89 -0.84 3.21
C GLY A 243 1.78 -0.44 2.04
N ASP A 244 2.75 -1.29 1.72
CA ASP A 244 3.74 -1.03 0.66
C ASP A 244 3.05 -0.80 -0.70
N LEU A 245 3.22 0.40 -1.25
CA LEU A 245 2.54 0.85 -2.46
C LEU A 245 2.95 0.03 -3.68
N GLY A 246 4.22 -0.38 -3.77
CA GLY A 246 4.71 -1.22 -4.86
C GLY A 246 4.04 -2.59 -4.86
N ILE A 247 3.87 -3.19 -3.68
CA ILE A 247 3.13 -4.44 -3.50
C ILE A 247 1.68 -4.28 -3.96
N LEU A 248 0.99 -3.22 -3.49
CA LEU A 248 -0.43 -3.01 -3.82
C LEU A 248 -0.66 -2.81 -5.32
N LEU A 249 0.16 -2.00 -5.99
CA LEU A 249 0.07 -1.78 -7.43
C LEU A 249 0.33 -3.08 -8.21
N GLY A 250 1.30 -3.89 -7.78
CA GLY A 250 1.56 -5.21 -8.37
C GLY A 250 0.38 -6.17 -8.20
N MET A 251 -0.24 -6.18 -7.01
CA MET A 251 -1.46 -6.97 -6.75
C MET A 251 -2.62 -6.57 -7.66
N MET A 252 -2.83 -5.26 -7.87
CA MET A 252 -3.86 -4.76 -8.79
C MET A 252 -3.61 -5.21 -10.23
N ALA A 253 -2.36 -5.25 -10.67
CA ALA A 253 -1.98 -5.58 -12.04
C ALA A 253 -2.37 -7.02 -12.44
N PHE A 254 -2.56 -7.95 -11.50
CA PHE A 254 -3.04 -9.30 -11.82
C PHE A 254 -4.50 -9.36 -12.30
N SER A 255 -5.26 -8.27 -12.16
CA SER A 255 -6.72 -8.26 -12.38
C SER A 255 -7.12 -8.31 -13.86
N ARG A 256 -6.23 -7.87 -14.76
CA ARG A 256 -6.46 -7.77 -16.21
C ARG A 256 -5.24 -8.26 -16.98
N ASN A 257 -5.42 -8.45 -18.29
CA ASN A 257 -4.35 -8.90 -19.17
C ASN A 257 -3.36 -7.77 -19.50
N THR A 258 -3.85 -6.52 -19.51
CA THR A 258 -3.05 -5.32 -19.72
C THR A 258 -3.11 -4.45 -18.47
N VAL A 259 -1.99 -3.81 -18.14
CA VAL A 259 -1.85 -2.96 -16.96
C VAL A 259 -2.71 -1.70 -17.11
N GLU A 260 -2.80 -1.18 -18.34
CA GLU A 260 -3.65 -0.04 -18.68
C GLU A 260 -5.12 -0.33 -18.35
N GLU A 261 -5.67 -1.51 -18.66
CA GLU A 261 -7.06 -1.83 -18.30
C GLU A 261 -7.35 -1.75 -16.79
N VAL A 262 -6.33 -1.90 -15.95
CA VAL A 262 -6.46 -1.77 -14.49
C VAL A 262 -6.49 -0.30 -14.07
N PHE A 263 -5.53 0.47 -14.55
CA PHE A 263 -5.24 1.82 -14.04
C PHE A 263 -5.74 2.96 -14.93
N VAL A 264 -5.69 2.79 -16.25
CA VAL A 264 -5.91 3.83 -17.26
C VAL A 264 -6.90 3.37 -18.32
N GLY A 265 -8.11 3.91 -18.30
CA GLY A 265 -9.08 3.62 -19.35
C GLY A 265 -10.42 4.33 -19.15
N ARG A 266 -11.42 3.96 -19.96
CA ARG A 266 -12.79 4.50 -19.83
C ARG A 266 -13.43 4.14 -18.48
N SER A 267 -13.02 3.03 -17.88
CA SER A 267 -13.48 2.59 -16.56
C SER A 267 -12.35 1.88 -15.81
N PRO A 268 -11.40 2.64 -15.22
CA PRO A 268 -10.33 2.03 -14.44
C PRO A 268 -10.90 1.31 -13.22
N LEU A 269 -10.24 0.24 -12.81
CA LEU A 269 -10.65 -0.58 -11.67
C LEU A 269 -10.33 0.12 -10.35
N TRP A 270 -9.27 0.91 -10.31
CA TRP A 270 -8.90 1.70 -9.15
C TRP A 270 -9.08 3.20 -9.42
N ARG A 271 -10.01 3.83 -8.69
CA ARG A 271 -10.24 5.28 -8.72
C ARG A 271 -10.82 5.77 -7.41
N ASN A 272 -10.46 6.97 -7.00
CA ASN A 272 -10.84 7.58 -5.71
C ASN A 272 -10.57 6.65 -4.52
N ARG A 273 -9.48 5.87 -4.59
CA ARG A 273 -9.12 4.82 -3.63
C ARG A 273 -10.14 3.69 -3.51
N VAL A 274 -11.10 3.58 -4.43
CA VAL A 274 -12.10 2.52 -4.47
C VAL A 274 -11.74 1.54 -5.57
N TRP A 275 -11.86 0.26 -5.24
CA TRP A 275 -11.70 -0.85 -6.17
C TRP A 275 -13.05 -1.26 -6.76
N HIS A 276 -13.17 -1.30 -8.07
CA HIS A 276 -14.42 -1.48 -8.80
C HIS A 276 -14.55 -2.82 -9.54
N GLU A 277 -13.61 -3.76 -9.35
CA GLU A 277 -13.76 -5.12 -9.89
C GLU A 277 -14.70 -5.96 -9.00
N SER A 278 -15.48 -6.84 -9.62
CA SER A 278 -16.42 -7.75 -8.95
C SER A 278 -15.75 -9.02 -8.40
N ASP A 279 -16.52 -9.82 -7.65
CA ASP A 279 -16.23 -11.03 -6.84
C ASP A 279 -15.41 -12.19 -7.46
N HIS A 280 -14.74 -11.98 -8.59
CA HIS A 280 -13.88 -12.98 -9.23
C HIS A 280 -12.43 -12.81 -8.83
N LEU A 281 -11.67 -13.90 -8.79
CA LEU A 281 -10.23 -13.81 -8.60
C LEU A 281 -9.57 -13.06 -9.79
N PRO A 282 -8.43 -12.40 -9.56
CA PRO A 282 -7.65 -11.75 -10.61
C PRO A 282 -7.33 -12.75 -11.70
N ARG A 283 -7.45 -12.30 -12.95
CA ARG A 283 -7.32 -13.15 -14.12
C ARG A 283 -5.97 -13.83 -14.23
N LEU A 284 -4.93 -13.19 -13.69
CA LEU A 284 -3.55 -13.67 -13.78
C LEU A 284 -3.09 -14.45 -12.54
N TYR A 285 -3.99 -14.71 -11.59
CA TYR A 285 -3.67 -15.66 -10.52
C TYR A 285 -3.72 -17.10 -11.05
N PRO A 286 -2.67 -17.89 -10.83
CA PRO A 286 -2.67 -19.30 -11.18
C PRO A 286 -3.85 -20.03 -10.52
N THR A 287 -4.64 -20.75 -11.31
CA THR A 287 -5.75 -21.60 -10.83
C THR A 287 -5.36 -23.08 -10.72
N ASP A 288 -4.18 -23.44 -11.22
CA ASP A 288 -3.65 -24.80 -11.28
C ASP A 288 -2.15 -24.79 -11.02
N THR A 289 -1.62 -25.84 -10.41
CA THR A 289 -0.21 -25.96 -10.02
C THR A 289 0.74 -26.12 -11.21
N ARG A 290 0.19 -26.41 -12.40
CA ARG A 290 0.93 -26.49 -13.67
C ARG A 290 1.04 -25.13 -14.38
N GLN A 291 0.26 -24.13 -13.97
CA GLN A 291 0.35 -22.80 -14.57
C GLN A 291 1.63 -22.12 -14.12
N CYS A 292 2.22 -21.37 -15.05
CA CYS A 292 3.49 -20.70 -14.81
C CYS A 292 3.27 -19.43 -13.98
N PRO A 293 4.21 -19.08 -13.09
CA PRO A 293 4.10 -17.85 -12.32
C PRO A 293 3.94 -16.63 -13.23
N VAL A 294 3.23 -15.62 -12.75
CA VAL A 294 3.15 -14.31 -13.39
C VAL A 294 3.82 -13.30 -12.48
N GLY A 295 4.70 -12.47 -13.04
CA GLY A 295 5.45 -11.46 -12.28
C GLY A 295 5.29 -10.07 -12.84
N PHE A 296 5.36 -9.07 -11.96
CA PHE A 296 5.46 -7.67 -12.31
C PHE A 296 6.63 -7.01 -11.58
N LEU A 297 7.40 -6.19 -12.29
CA LEU A 297 8.23 -5.17 -11.68
C LEU A 297 7.38 -3.91 -11.53
N VAL A 298 7.29 -3.41 -10.30
CA VAL A 298 6.65 -2.14 -9.99
C VAL A 298 7.73 -1.17 -9.56
N VAL A 299 7.76 0.01 -10.18
CA VAL A 299 8.62 1.12 -9.75
C VAL A 299 7.74 2.33 -9.51
N VAL A 300 7.88 2.92 -8.33
CA VAL A 300 7.18 4.13 -7.91
C VAL A 300 8.23 5.21 -7.69
N CYS A 301 8.04 6.36 -8.32
CA CYS A 301 8.86 7.54 -8.17
C CYS A 301 8.04 8.70 -7.60
N LEU A 302 8.72 9.65 -6.98
CA LEU A 302 8.13 10.96 -6.71
C LEU A 302 7.70 11.60 -8.04
N ASP A 303 6.59 12.35 -8.03
CA ASP A 303 6.13 13.16 -9.15
C ASP A 303 6.94 14.47 -9.23
N PRO A 304 7.88 14.61 -10.19
CA PRO A 304 8.75 15.79 -10.28
C PRO A 304 7.98 17.09 -10.55
N ASP A 305 6.80 16.99 -11.16
CA ASP A 305 5.96 18.14 -11.48
C ASP A 305 5.05 18.56 -10.31
N ASN A 306 5.13 17.87 -9.15
CA ASN A 306 4.40 18.25 -7.93
C ASN A 306 5.36 18.38 -6.74
N PRO A 307 5.66 19.61 -6.29
CA PRO A 307 6.51 19.86 -5.11
C PRO A 307 6.01 19.19 -3.82
N GLY A 308 4.72 18.83 -3.75
CA GLY A 308 4.16 18.10 -2.63
C GLY A 308 4.30 16.59 -2.70
N SER A 309 4.92 16.03 -3.75
CA SER A 309 5.23 14.60 -3.85
C SER A 309 6.56 14.31 -3.16
N THR A 310 6.53 14.16 -1.82
CA THR A 310 7.73 13.87 -1.03
C THR A 310 7.73 12.44 -0.49
N HIS A 311 8.92 11.95 -0.13
CA HIS A 311 9.12 10.66 0.52
C HIS A 311 8.22 10.49 1.75
N GLU A 312 8.19 11.48 2.65
CA GLU A 312 7.41 11.43 3.89
C GLU A 312 5.91 11.31 3.61
N ARG A 313 5.47 11.95 2.52
CA ARG A 313 4.06 11.99 2.17
C ARG A 313 3.60 10.67 1.54
N LEU A 314 4.42 10.06 0.69
CA LEU A 314 4.16 8.71 0.17
C LEU A 314 4.25 7.68 1.30
N GLN A 315 5.21 7.81 2.22
CA GLN A 315 5.30 6.96 3.40
C GLN A 315 4.05 7.08 4.29
N SER A 316 3.56 8.30 4.50
CA SER A 316 2.30 8.57 5.22
C SER A 316 1.07 8.05 4.46
N PHE A 317 1.13 7.97 3.13
CA PHE A 317 0.07 7.38 2.32
C PHE A 317 0.03 5.85 2.45
N GLN A 318 1.20 5.20 2.54
CA GLN A 318 1.33 3.75 2.76
C GLN A 318 0.88 3.31 4.15
N TRP A 319 1.39 3.99 5.17
CA TRP A 319 1.30 3.57 6.57
C TRP A 319 0.48 4.52 7.45
N GLY A 320 -0.31 5.38 6.82
CA GLY A 320 -1.26 6.25 7.54
C GLY A 320 -2.57 5.52 7.88
N ASN A 321 -3.46 6.21 8.58
CA ASN A 321 -4.73 5.65 9.08
C ASN A 321 -5.84 5.59 8.00
N SER A 322 -5.48 5.49 6.72
CA SER A 322 -6.45 5.46 5.61
C SER A 322 -6.03 4.44 4.58
N ALA A 323 -6.98 3.59 4.18
CA ALA A 323 -6.74 2.61 3.14
C ALA A 323 -6.44 3.29 1.78
N ILE A 324 -5.42 2.75 1.09
CA ILE A 324 -5.10 3.04 -0.31
C ILE A 324 -6.18 2.45 -1.23
N VAL A 325 -6.74 1.32 -0.82
CA VAL A 325 -7.75 0.59 -1.57
C VAL A 325 -8.93 0.27 -0.67
N LYS A 326 -10.13 0.62 -1.11
CA LYS A 326 -11.39 0.44 -0.38
C LYS A 326 -12.37 -0.32 -1.25
N GLU A 327 -13.29 -1.00 -0.59
CA GLU A 327 -14.45 -1.57 -1.28
C GLU A 327 -15.43 -0.49 -1.72
N PRO A 328 -16.21 -0.74 -2.78
CA PRO A 328 -17.39 0.08 -3.07
C PRO A 328 -18.32 0.03 -1.86
N SER A 329 -18.80 1.19 -1.41
CA SER A 329 -19.89 1.20 -0.44
C SER A 329 -21.08 0.47 -1.04
N SER A 330 -21.49 -0.65 -0.44
CA SER A 330 -22.74 -1.29 -0.80
C SER A 330 -23.87 -0.29 -0.61
N SER A 331 -24.44 0.18 -1.72
CA SER A 331 -25.74 0.83 -1.68
C SER A 331 -26.68 -0.20 -1.08
N LYS A 332 -27.27 0.13 0.08
CA LYS A 332 -28.37 -0.66 0.65
C LYS A 332 -29.40 -0.83 -0.45
N ARG A 333 -29.54 -2.04 -0.99
CA ARG A 333 -30.72 -2.41 -1.77
C ARG A 333 -31.87 -2.67 -0.81
#